data_AF-A0A5K7ZGX2-F1
#
_entry.id   AF-A0A5K7ZGX2-F1
#
_cell.length_a   1.000
_cell.length_b   1.000
_cell.length_c   1.000
_cell.angle_alpha   90.00
_cell.angle_beta   90.00
_cell.angle_gamma   90.00
#
_symmetry.space_group_name_H-M   'P 1'
#
loop_
_entity.id
_entity.type
_entity.pdbx_description
1 polymer ?
#
loop_
_entity_poly.entity_id
_entity_poly.type
_entity_poly.pdbx_seq_one_letter_code
_entity_poly.pdbx_strand_id
1 'polypeptide(L)'
;MPQLQEKRNFVRHRGNGQLTLLHTHANARHIQGSLINFSEQGISFFSYRPVTPGTTVIVRASGENYRQLPPGGQCLLRSMGFCTVKWCQETKREGVPMHEMGAVYVMPY
;
A
#
# COMPACT_ATOMS: atom_id res chain seq x y z
N MET A 1 -19.18 -21.96 -15.29
CA MET A 1 -18.81 -20.93 -14.30
C MET A 1 -18.12 -19.80 -15.04
N PRO A 2 -18.51 -18.53 -14.87
CA PRO A 2 -17.85 -17.44 -15.59
C PRO A 2 -16.39 -17.36 -15.13
N GLN A 3 -15.46 -17.39 -16.10
CA GLN A 3 -14.05 -17.13 -15.83
C GLN A 3 -13.93 -15.65 -15.42
N LEU A 4 -13.60 -15.41 -14.15
CA LEU A 4 -13.24 -14.08 -13.67
C LEU A 4 -11.97 -13.65 -14.40
N GLN A 5 -12.10 -12.75 -15.37
CA GLN A 5 -10.98 -12.20 -16.09
C GLN A 5 -10.15 -11.33 -15.13
N GLU A 6 -8.89 -11.69 -14.92
CA GLU A 6 -7.93 -10.90 -14.15
C GLU A 6 -7.78 -9.54 -14.85
N LYS A 7 -8.32 -8.47 -14.26
CA LYS A 7 -8.22 -7.10 -14.78
C LYS A 7 -6.90 -6.41 -14.42
N ARG A 8 -5.99 -7.10 -13.73
CA ARG A 8 -4.77 -6.50 -13.17
C ARG A 8 -3.61 -6.71 -14.13
N ASN A 9 -2.89 -5.62 -14.40
CA ASN A 9 -1.72 -5.63 -15.28
C ASN A 9 -0.45 -6.16 -14.59
N PHE A 10 -0.43 -6.24 -13.26
CA PHE A 10 0.76 -6.61 -12.48
C PHE A 10 0.41 -7.60 -11.37
N VAL A 11 1.28 -8.59 -11.20
CA VAL A 11 1.22 -9.56 -10.11
C VAL A 11 1.43 -8.84 -8.78
N ARG A 12 0.65 -9.23 -7.77
CA ARG A 12 0.80 -8.72 -6.40
C ARG A 12 1.49 -9.75 -5.53
N HIS A 13 2.50 -9.30 -4.81
CA HIS A 13 3.21 -10.07 -3.81
C HIS A 13 2.63 -9.73 -2.44
N ARG A 14 2.31 -10.77 -1.64
CA ARG A 14 1.97 -10.56 -0.23
C ARG A 14 3.22 -10.09 0.50
N GLY A 15 3.06 -9.14 1.40
CA GLY A 15 4.16 -8.61 2.20
C GLY A 15 3.68 -8.27 3.59
N ASN A 16 4.53 -8.52 4.57
CA ASN A 16 4.30 -8.11 5.96
C ASN A 16 5.24 -6.96 6.29
N GLY A 17 4.72 -5.87 6.83
CA GLY A 17 5.54 -4.73 7.24
C GLY A 17 4.70 -3.56 7.71
N GLN A 18 5.34 -2.62 8.40
CA GLN A 18 4.70 -1.37 8.79
C GLN A 18 4.96 -0.31 7.73
N LEU A 19 3.96 0.53 7.52
CA LEU A 19 4.02 1.70 6.65
C LEU A 19 3.79 2.95 7.49
N THR A 20 4.58 3.98 7.25
CA THR A 20 4.30 5.33 7.70
C THR A 20 3.91 6.16 6.48
N LEU A 21 2.72 6.76 6.53
CA LEU A 21 2.23 7.69 5.52
C LEU A 21 2.43 9.11 6.03
N LEU A 22 3.04 9.96 5.20
CA LEU A 22 3.26 11.37 5.48
C LEU A 22 2.43 12.20 4.49
N HIS A 23 1.53 13.03 5.01
CA HIS A 23 0.84 14.02 4.20
C HIS A 23 1.82 15.11 3.73
N THR A 24 1.67 15.56 2.49
CA THR A 24 2.52 16.60 1.88
C THR A 24 2.14 18.03 2.29
N HIS A 25 1.11 18.22 3.11
CA HIS A 25 0.67 19.54 3.59
C HIS A 25 1.34 19.92 4.92
N ALA A 26 1.44 21.24 5.19
CA ALA A 26 2.19 21.86 6.28
C ALA A 26 1.96 21.30 7.70
N ASN A 27 0.81 20.66 7.96
CA ASN A 27 0.57 19.87 9.17
C ASN A 27 0.79 18.39 8.87
N ALA A 28 2.05 17.98 8.71
CA ALA A 28 2.44 16.62 8.38
C ALA A 28 1.94 15.62 9.43
N ARG A 29 0.72 15.12 9.23
CA ARG A 29 0.16 14.04 10.04
C ARG A 29 0.81 12.74 9.60
N HIS A 30 1.35 12.01 10.56
CA HIS A 30 1.87 10.67 10.33
C HIS A 30 0.72 9.69 10.55
N ILE A 31 0.42 8.89 9.53
CA ILE A 31 -0.56 7.82 9.62
C ILE A 31 0.22 6.51 9.58
N GLN A 32 0.03 5.67 10.60
CA GLN A 32 0.58 4.32 10.62
C GLN A 32 -0.33 3.38 9.83
N GLY A 33 0.28 2.44 9.13
CA GLY A 33 -0.42 1.41 8.39
C GLY A 33 0.33 0.09 8.36
N SER A 34 -0.36 -0.96 7.93
CA SER A 34 0.19 -2.31 7.82
C SER A 34 0.05 -2.79 6.39
N LEU A 35 1.17 -3.19 5.77
CA LEU A 35 1.21 -3.69 4.41
C LEU A 35 0.38 -4.98 4.28
N ILE A 36 -0.33 -5.12 3.17
CA ILE A 36 -1.06 -6.34 2.79
C ILE A 36 -0.38 -6.99 1.59
N ASN A 37 -0.18 -6.21 0.53
CA ASN A 37 0.46 -6.65 -0.70
C ASN A 37 1.03 -5.46 -1.48
N PHE A 38 1.91 -5.76 -2.43
CA PHE A 38 2.54 -4.78 -3.29
C PHE A 38 2.80 -5.35 -4.68
N SER A 39 3.04 -4.45 -5.63
CA SER A 39 3.41 -4.71 -7.02
C SER A 39 4.32 -3.59 -7.50
N GLU A 40 4.80 -3.67 -8.73
CA GLU A 40 5.61 -2.62 -9.34
C GLU A 40 4.88 -1.27 -9.42
N GLN A 41 3.56 -1.29 -9.53
CA GLN A 41 2.74 -0.08 -9.68
C GLN A 41 2.18 0.47 -8.38
N GLY A 42 2.16 -0.30 -7.29
CA GLY A 42 1.50 0.17 -6.09
C GLY A 42 1.40 -0.84 -4.97
N ILE A 43 0.70 -0.43 -3.92
CA ILE A 43 0.59 -1.12 -2.64
C ILE A 43 -0.86 -1.16 -2.15
N SER A 44 -1.15 -2.15 -1.31
CA SER A 44 -2.38 -2.26 -0.53
C SER A 44 -2.02 -2.37 0.93
N PHE A 45 -2.71 -1.64 1.80
CA PHE A 45 -2.40 -1.59 3.22
C PHE A 45 -3.63 -1.26 4.06
N PHE A 46 -3.57 -1.57 5.35
CA PHE A 46 -4.56 -1.15 6.34
C PHE A 46 -4.09 0.08 7.10
N SER A 47 -5.02 0.92 7.56
CA SER A 47 -4.77 1.92 8.61
C SER A 47 -6.02 2.13 9.48
N TYR A 48 -5.83 2.59 10.71
CA TYR A 48 -6.92 3.07 11.57
C TYR A 48 -7.46 4.43 11.14
N ARG A 49 -6.70 5.20 10.33
CA ARG A 49 -7.15 6.49 9.81
C ARG A 49 -7.36 6.42 8.30
N PRO A 50 -8.51 6.91 7.79
CA PRO A 50 -8.76 6.93 6.37
C PRO A 50 -7.87 7.95 5.66
N VAL A 51 -7.55 7.67 4.40
CA VAL A 51 -6.97 8.65 3.48
C VAL A 51 -7.87 8.74 2.25
N THR A 52 -8.30 9.95 1.93
CA THR A 52 -9.22 10.19 0.81
C THR A 52 -8.57 9.80 -0.52
N PRO A 53 -9.28 9.08 -1.41
CA PRO A 53 -8.83 8.84 -2.78
C PRO A 53 -8.46 10.15 -3.50
N GLY A 54 -7.39 10.12 -4.30
CA GLY A 54 -6.79 11.30 -4.94
C GLY A 54 -5.70 11.97 -4.10
N THR A 55 -5.62 11.68 -2.80
CA THR A 55 -4.55 12.22 -1.94
C THR A 55 -3.21 11.59 -2.30
N THR A 56 -2.19 12.43 -2.50
CA THR A 56 -0.80 11.99 -2.64
C THR A 56 -0.08 12.09 -1.31
N VAL A 57 0.57 11.01 -0.91
CA VAL A 57 1.31 10.89 0.35
C VAL A 57 2.70 10.35 0.07
N ILE A 58 3.64 10.63 0.96
CA ILE A 58 4.90 9.87 0.99
C ILE A 58 4.65 8.63 1.82
N VAL A 59 4.86 7.46 1.23
CA VAL A 59 4.83 6.19 1.94
C VAL A 59 6.26 5.80 2.26
N ARG A 60 6.52 5.44 3.51
CA ARG A 60 7.77 4.84 3.97
C ARG A 60 7.47 3.47 4.56
N ALA A 61 8.18 2.44 4.11
CA ALA A 61 8.11 1.10 4.66
C ALA A 61 9.24 0.86 5.69
N SER A 62 8.91 0.36 6.89
CA SER A 62 9.83 -0.04 7.97
C SER A 62 9.52 -1.43 8.62
N GLY A 63 10.54 -2.29 8.81
CA GLY A 63 10.37 -3.72 9.17
C GLY A 63 11.39 -4.69 8.53
N GLU A 64 11.45 -5.93 9.02
CA GLU A 64 12.52 -6.90 8.72
C GLU A 64 12.35 -7.70 7.41
N ASN A 65 11.15 -7.71 6.82
CA ASN A 65 10.80 -8.64 5.72
C ASN A 65 10.80 -8.02 4.31
N TYR A 66 11.43 -6.85 4.11
CA TYR A 66 11.42 -6.17 2.80
C TYR A 66 12.20 -6.85 1.69
N ARG A 67 13.09 -7.78 2.05
CA ARG A 67 14.04 -8.40 1.12
C ARG A 67 13.74 -9.85 0.77
N GLN A 68 12.69 -10.46 1.32
CA GLN A 68 12.39 -11.87 1.04
C GLN A 68 11.44 -12.03 -0.15
N LEU A 69 11.87 -11.56 -1.32
CA LEU A 69 11.36 -12.14 -2.55
C LEU A 69 12.20 -13.38 -2.86
N PRO A 70 11.61 -14.44 -3.41
CA PRO A 70 12.41 -15.54 -3.94
C PRO A 70 13.42 -14.99 -4.96
N PRO A 71 14.66 -15.52 -5.00
CA PRO A 71 15.64 -15.12 -5.99
C PRO A 71 15.04 -15.28 -7.40
N GLY A 72 14.88 -14.15 -8.12
CA GLY A 72 14.21 -14.09 -9.43
C GLY A 72 12.92 -13.25 -9.47
N GLY A 73 12.38 -12.80 -8.33
CA GLY A 73 11.26 -11.85 -8.30
C GLY A 73 11.73 -10.43 -8.65
N GLN A 74 11.32 -9.89 -9.80
CA GLN A 74 11.73 -8.56 -10.27
C GLN A 74 11.08 -7.39 -9.51
N CYS A 75 10.06 -7.64 -8.70
CA CYS A 75 9.28 -6.58 -8.03
C CYS A 75 9.71 -6.37 -6.57
N LEU A 76 10.57 -5.39 -6.29
CA LEU A 76 10.94 -4.98 -4.93
C LEU A 76 9.95 -3.95 -4.34
N LEU A 77 9.58 -4.10 -3.06
CA LEU A 77 8.81 -3.05 -2.37
C LEU A 77 9.67 -1.80 -2.21
N ARG A 78 9.15 -0.63 -2.59
CA ARG A 78 9.80 0.67 -2.35
C ARG A 78 9.88 0.93 -0.85
N SER A 79 11.10 1.16 -0.34
CA SER A 79 11.31 1.59 1.04
C SER A 79 10.72 2.98 1.31
N MET A 80 10.68 3.83 0.28
CA MET A 80 10.04 5.13 0.32
C MET A 80 9.59 5.57 -1.08
N GLY A 81 8.47 6.29 -1.18
CA GLY A 81 8.03 6.87 -2.44
C GLY A 81 6.74 7.67 -2.32
N PHE A 82 6.47 8.50 -3.33
CA PHE A 82 5.17 9.17 -3.47
C PHE A 82 4.15 8.18 -4.01
N CYS A 83 3.00 8.09 -3.33
CA CYS A 83 1.88 7.28 -3.74
C CYS A 83 0.60 8.11 -3.75
N THR A 84 -0.24 7.90 -4.77
CA THR A 84 -1.61 8.45 -4.80
C THR A 84 -2.59 7.37 -4.40
N VAL A 85 -3.38 7.63 -3.35
CA VAL A 85 -4.47 6.73 -2.94
C VAL A 85 -5.54 6.70 -4.02
N LYS A 86 -5.93 5.50 -4.46
CA LYS A 86 -6.94 5.30 -5.52
C LYS A 86 -8.28 4.83 -4.98
N TRP A 87 -8.27 4.13 -3.85
CA TRP A 87 -9.48 3.69 -3.16
C TRP A 87 -9.20 3.55 -1.67
N CYS A 88 -10.25 3.73 -0.87
CA CYS A 88 -10.26 3.54 0.57
C CYS A 88 -11.60 2.90 0.93
N GLN A 89 -11.56 1.77 1.60
CA GLN A 89 -12.74 1.02 2.01
C GLN A 89 -12.68 0.75 3.51
N GLU A 90 -13.75 1.09 4.22
CA GLU A 90 -13.89 0.73 5.64
C GLU A 90 -14.10 -0.78 5.77
N THR A 91 -13.40 -1.37 6.73
CA THR A 91 -13.49 -2.77 7.12
C THR A 91 -13.45 -2.88 8.64
N LYS A 92 -13.76 -4.06 9.16
CA LYS A 92 -13.62 -4.35 10.59
C LYS A 92 -12.62 -5.47 10.77
N ARG A 93 -11.58 -5.23 11.56
CA ARG A 93 -10.64 -6.26 11.99
C ARG A 93 -10.81 -6.43 13.48
N GLU A 94 -11.23 -7.62 13.91
CA GLU A 94 -11.43 -7.95 15.34
C GLU A 94 -12.38 -6.96 16.04
N GLY A 95 -13.40 -6.47 15.32
CA GLY A 95 -14.37 -5.51 15.84
C GLY A 95 -13.91 -4.05 15.83
N VAL A 96 -12.65 -3.77 15.51
CA VAL A 96 -12.13 -2.40 15.41
C VAL A 96 -12.26 -1.87 13.97
N PRO A 97 -12.81 -0.65 13.77
CA PRO A 97 -12.85 -0.02 12.46
C PRO A 97 -11.44 0.18 11.90
N MET A 98 -11.20 -0.32 10.70
CA MET A 98 -9.97 -0.12 9.94
C MET A 98 -10.31 0.26 8.50
N HIS A 99 -9.33 0.79 7.78
CA HIS A 99 -9.48 1.22 6.41
C HIS A 99 -8.48 0.46 5.56
N GLU A 100 -8.98 -0.33 4.62
CA GLU A 100 -8.17 -0.91 3.57
C GLU A 100 -8.00 0.13 2.47
N MET A 101 -6.78 0.32 2.00
CA MET A 101 -6.46 1.32 1.00
C MET A 101 -5.53 0.75 -0.05
N GLY A 102 -5.76 1.16 -1.30
CA GLY A 102 -4.85 0.92 -2.40
C GLY A 102 -4.26 2.24 -2.89
N ALA A 103 -2.95 2.27 -3.05
CA ALA A 103 -2.23 3.42 -3.57
C ALA A 103 -1.31 3.00 -4.73
N VAL A 104 -1.16 3.88 -5.70
CA VAL A 104 -0.25 3.68 -6.85
C VAL A 104 0.95 4.61 -6.71
N TYR A 105 2.13 4.14 -7.10
CA TYR A 105 3.33 4.97 -7.12
C TYR A 105 3.20 6.08 -8.18
N VAL A 106 3.65 7.28 -7.83
CA VAL A 106 3.61 8.44 -8.74
C VAL A 106 4.71 8.35 -9.82
N MET A 107 5.83 7.68 -9.52
CA MET A 107 6.88 7.43 -10.50
C MET A 107 7.06 5.92 -10.71
N PRO A 108 7.11 5.44 -11.97
CA PRO A 108 7.55 4.08 -12.28
C PRO A 108 9.04 3.90 -11.94
N TYR A 109 9.49 2.64 -11.88
CA TYR A 109 10.92 2.31 -11.76
C TYR A 109 11.52 2.23 -13.16
#